data_AF-A0A932N2S2-F1
#
_entry.id   AF-A0A932N2S2-F1
#
_cell.length_a   1.000
_cell.length_b   1.000
_cell.length_c   1.000
_cell.angle_alpha   90.00
_cell.angle_beta   90.00
_cell.angle_gamma   90.00
#
_symmetry.space_group_name_H-M   'P 1'
#
loop_
_entity.id
_entity.type
_entity.pdbx_description
1 polymer ?
#
loop_
_entity_poly.entity_id
_entity_poly.type
_entity_poly.pdbx_seq_one_letter_code
_entity_poly.pdbx_strand_id
1 'polypeptide(L)' 'MPNIGTGEIILILLIVLIFFGAKKIPELAQGLGKGIREFRKASREVQDELEKPADDSKKITDKPTS' A
#
# COMPACT_ATOMS: atom_id res chain seq x y z
N MET A 1 -26.98 25.99 8.12
CA MET A 1 -25.61 25.43 8.06
C MET A 1 -25.09 25.67 6.66
N PRO A 2 -23.85 26.17 6.46
CA PRO A 2 -23.28 26.28 5.13
C PRO A 2 -23.20 24.88 4.52
N ASN A 3 -23.93 24.67 3.43
CA ASN A 3 -23.88 23.42 2.68
C ASN A 3 -22.81 23.59 1.63
N ILE A 4 -21.68 22.89 1.80
CA ILE A 4 -20.66 22.83 0.76
C ILE A 4 -21.26 22.13 -0.44
N GLY A 5 -21.63 22.92 -1.45
CA GLY A 5 -22.19 22.42 -2.70
C GLY A 5 -21.12 21.95 -3.66
N THR A 6 -21.51 21.16 -4.66
CA THR A 6 -20.61 20.71 -5.74
C THR A 6 -19.85 21.87 -6.38
N GLY A 7 -20.47 23.05 -6.51
CA GLY A 7 -19.84 24.25 -7.06
C GLY A 7 -18.68 24.79 -6.21
N GLU A 8 -18.83 24.81 -4.89
CA GLU A 8 -17.76 25.26 -3.99
C GLU A 8 -16.59 24.28 -3.97
N ILE A 9 -16.86 22.97 -4.02
CA ILE A 9 -15.82 21.94 -4.15
C ILE A 9 -15.01 22.14 -5.44
N ILE A 10 -15.69 22.40 -6.56
CA ILE A 10 -15.03 22.66 -7.85
C ILE A 10 -14.18 23.93 -7.77
N LEU A 11 -14.66 25.00 -7.13
CA LEU A 11 -13.91 26.24 -6.97
C LEU A 11 -12.63 26.03 -6.13
N ILE A 12 -12.73 25.29 -5.03
CA ILE A 12 -11.58 24.95 -4.18
C ILE A 12 -10.57 24.10 -4.98
N LEU A 13 -11.05 23.09 -5.70
CA LEU A 13 -10.20 22.26 -6.55
C LEU A 13 -9.49 23.10 -7.63
N LEU A 14 -10.18 24.06 -8.23
CA LEU A 14 -9.60 24.94 -9.24
C LEU A 14 -8.50 25.82 -8.64
N ILE A 15 -8.71 26.38 -7.45
CA ILE A 15 -7.70 27.15 -6.72
C ILE A 15 -6.47 26.29 -6.44
N VAL A 16 -6.66 25.09 -5.88
CA VAL A 16 -5.59 24.12 -5.63
C VAL A 16 -4.86 23.77 -6.94
N LEU A 17 -5.59 23.58 -8.04
CA LEU A 17 -5.01 23.27 -9.34
C LEU A 17 -4.15 24.40 -9.90
N ILE A 18 -4.49 25.66 -9.62
CA ILE A 18 -3.70 26.82 -10.05
C ILE A 18 -2.43 26.93 -9.21
N PHE A 19 -2.52 26.77 -7.88
CA PHE A 19 -1.35 26.85 -6.99
C PHE A 19 -0.38 25.70 -7.18
N PHE A 20 -0.88 24.47 -7.24
CA PHE A 20 -0.05 23.27 -7.37
C PHE A 20 0.20 22.90 -8.84
N GLY A 21 -0.66 23.30 -9.77
CA GLY A 21 -0.59 22.90 -11.17
C GLY A 21 -1.23 21.53 -11.42
N ALA A 22 -1.90 21.38 -12.55
CA ALA A 22 -2.56 20.12 -12.94
C ALA A 22 -1.63 18.92 -13.08
N LYS A 23 -0.32 19.15 -13.26
CA LYS A 23 0.69 18.10 -13.36
C LYS A 23 1.12 17.54 -11.99
N LYS A 24 0.99 18.31 -10.89
CA LYS A 24 1.43 17.85 -9.56
C LYS A 24 0.52 16.79 -8.96
N ILE A 25 -0.79 16.86 -9.20
CA ILE A 25 -1.76 15.87 -8.71
C ILE A 25 -1.44 14.45 -9.22
N PRO A 26 -1.28 14.18 -10.53
CA PRO A 26 -0.95 12.84 -11.02
C PRO A 26 0.46 12.40 -10.62
N GLU A 27 1.43 13.32 -10.56
CA GLU A 27 2.80 13.03 -10.10
C GLU A 27 2.81 12.54 -8.63
N LEU A 28 2.09 13.24 -7.75
CA LEU A 28 1.92 12.86 -6.35
C LEU A 28 1.14 11.55 -6.21
N ALA A 29 0.06 11.37 -6.97
CA ALA A 29 -0.73 10.14 -6.94
C ALA A 29 0.08 8.91 -7.39
N GLN A 30 0.93 9.06 -8.40
CA GLN A 30 1.85 8.01 -8.85
C GLN A 30 2.89 7.67 -7.77
N GLY A 31 3.47 8.67 -7.12
CA GLY A 31 4.41 8.47 -6.01
C GLY A 31 3.78 7.76 -4.82
N LEU A 32 2.63 8.27 -4.35
CA LEU A 32 1.86 7.66 -3.26
C LEU A 32 1.41 6.24 -3.61
N GLY A 33 0.91 6.02 -4.83
CA GLY A 33 0.45 4.70 -5.28
C GLY A 33 1.57 3.67 -5.28
N LYS A 34 2.78 4.04 -5.74
CA LYS A 34 3.97 3.18 -5.67
C LYS A 34 4.35 2.90 -4.21
N GLY A 35 4.39 3.93 -3.37
CA GLY A 35 4.72 3.78 -1.95
C GLY A 35 3.76 2.86 -1.19
N ILE A 36 2.45 3.04 -1.38
CA ILE A 36 1.42 2.18 -0.78
C ILE A 36 1.53 0.73 -1.30
N ARG A 37 1.83 0.54 -2.58
CA ARG A 37 2.01 -0.79 -3.17
C ARG A 37 3.20 -1.53 -2.56
N GLU A 38 4.36 -0.88 -2.49
CA GLU A 38 5.56 -1.47 -1.88
C GLU A 38 5.35 -1.73 -0.38
N PHE A 39 4.72 -0.79 0.33
CA PHE A 39 4.38 -0.98 1.74
C PHE A 39 3.48 -2.20 1.95
N ARG A 40 2.41 -2.35 1.15
CA ARG A 40 1.52 -3.51 1.21
C ARG A 40 2.24 -4.81 0.87
N LYS A 41 3.19 -4.79 -0.07
CA LYS A 41 3.98 -5.97 -0.44
C LYS A 41 4.87 -6.40 0.73
N ALA A 42 5.62 -5.48 1.31
CA ALA A 42 6.48 -5.74 2.47
C ALA A 42 5.66 -6.23 3.68
N SER A 43 4.50 -5.63 3.96
CA SER A 43 3.64 -6.10 5.05
C SER A 43 3.14 -7.53 4.85
N ARG A 44 2.85 -7.94 3.60
CA ARG A 44 2.43 -9.31 3.29
C ARG A 44 3.57 -10.31 3.44
N GLU A 45 4.76 -9.97 2.96
CA GLU A 45 5.94 -10.83 3.07
C GLU A 45 6.30 -11.09 4.54
N VAL A 46 6.24 -10.06 5.38
CA VAL A 46 6.42 -10.20 6.84
C VAL A 46 5.30 -11.06 7.46
N GLN A 47 4.04 -10.87 7.04
CA GLN A 47 2.94 -11.69 7.53
C GLN A 47 3.12 -13.18 7.14
N ASP A 48 3.51 -13.46 5.89
CA ASP A 48 3.74 -14.80 5.38
C ASP A 48 4.94 -15.49 6.06
N GLU A 49 5.98 -14.74 6.45
CA GLU A 49 7.10 -15.26 7.26
C GLU A 49 6.69 -15.60 8.69
N LEU A 50 5.81 -14.81 9.30
CA LEU A 50 5.30 -15.07 10.65
C LEU A 50 4.26 -16.21 10.67
N GLU A 51 3.52 -16.40 9.58
CA GLU A 51 2.50 -17.44 9.44
C GLU A 51 3.07 -18.79 8.95
N LYS A 52 4.29 -18.84 8.38
CA LYS A 52 4.98 -20.11 8.12
C LYS A 52 5.40 -20.74 9.45
N PRO A 53 4.76 -21.84 9.91
CA PRO A 53 5.26 -22.59 11.04
C PRO A 53 6.62 -23.16 10.63
N ALA A 54 7.53 -23.30 11.59
CA ALA A 54 8.79 -24.01 11.41
C ALA A 54 8.54 -25.49 11.01
N ASP A 55 8.23 -25.74 9.74
CA ASP A 55 8.05 -27.07 9.15
C ASP A 55 9.35 -27.56 8.49
N ASP A 56 10.47 -27.38 9.20
CA ASP A 56 11.79 -27.89 8.79
C ASP A 56 12.40 -28.80 9.87
N SER A 57 11.56 -29.38 10.73
CA SER A 57 12.00 -30.31 11.79
C SER A 57 11.31 -31.67 11.72
N LYS A 58 11.20 -32.29 10.52
CA LYS A 58 10.79 -33.70 10.37
C LYS A 58 11.41 -34.40 9.15
N LYS A 59 12.73 -34.35 8.99
CA LYS A 59 13.45 -35.18 7.99
C LYS A 59 14.74 -35.84 8.51
N ILE A 60 14.78 -36.22 9.79
CA ILE A 60 15.88 -37.03 10.36
C ILE A 60 15.32 -38.13 11.28
N THR A 61 14.44 -39.01 10.80
CA THR A 61 14.19 -40.31 11.48
C THR A 61 13.71 -41.36 10.48
N ASP A 62 14.41 -41.50 9.35
CA ASP A 62 14.31 -42.70 8.50
C ASP A 62 15.72 -43.26 8.31
N LYS A 63 16.23 -43.92 9.34
CA LYS A 63 17.20 -45.00 9.16
C LYS A 63 16.70 -46.19 9.98
N PRO A 64 16.05 -47.19 9.37
CA PRO A 64 15.89 -48.48 10.01
C PRO A 64 17.29 -49.07 10.09
N THR A 65 17.92 -48.93 11.25
CA THR A 65 19.12 -49.72 11.55
C THR A 65 18.63 -51.04 12.12
N SER A 66 19.05 -52.10 11.44
CA SER A 66 18.79 -53.52 11.71
C SER A 66 19.02 -53.95 13.15
#